data_AF-A0A0L7LMI3-F1
#
_entry.id   AF-A0A0L7LMI3-F1
#
_cell.length_a   1.000
_cell.length_b   1.000
_cell.length_c   1.000
_cell.angle_alpha   90.00
_cell.angle_beta   90.00
_cell.angle_gamma   90.00
#
_symmetry.space_group_name_H-M   'P 1'
#
loop_
_entity.id
_entity.type
_entity.pdbx_description
1 polymer ?
#
loop_
_entity_poly.entity_id
_entity_poly.type
_entity_poly.pdbx_seq_one_letter_code
_entity_poly.pdbx_strand_id
1 'polypeptide(L)'
;MKSVELKQNILKATKIYNFRYKDTKLNAANLGFNKNSPIFVAEHLTPNANRLYFVARDLVKSKLFKYCWTSLDRVFVKKNDDSPAILIKSENQILALKTV
;
A
#
# COMPACT_ATOMS: atom_id res chain seq x y z
N MET A 1 -4.45 0.54 -23.99
CA MET A 1 -4.52 0.54 -22.51
C MET A 1 -3.40 1.41 -21.98
N LYS A 2 -3.68 2.39 -21.10
CA LYS A 2 -2.62 3.25 -20.55
C LYS A 2 -1.83 2.50 -19.47
N SER A 3 -0.53 2.75 -19.35
CA SER A 3 0.36 2.05 -18.40
C SER A 3 -0.13 2.07 -16.94
N VAL A 4 -0.73 3.19 -16.51
CA VAL A 4 -1.30 3.34 -15.16
C VAL A 4 -2.48 2.39 -14.91
N GLU A 5 -3.38 2.25 -15.89
CA GLU A 5 -4.55 1.37 -15.79
C GLU A 5 -4.12 -0.10 -15.71
N LEU A 6 -3.12 -0.49 -16.52
CA LEU A 6 -2.57 -1.84 -16.48
C LEU A 6 -1.98 -2.16 -15.10
N LYS A 7 -1.18 -1.26 -14.52
CA LYS A 7 -0.63 -1.41 -13.16
C LYS A 7 -1.75 -1.64 -12.14
N GLN A 8 -2.79 -0.81 -12.17
CA GLN A 8 -3.92 -0.91 -11.26
C GLN A 8 -4.69 -2.22 -11.41
N ASN A 9 -4.90 -2.66 -12.66
CA ASN A 9 -5.57 -3.92 -12.95
C ASN A 9 -4.80 -5.12 -12.42
N ILE A 10 -3.48 -5.16 -12.60
CA ILE A 10 -2.62 -6.24 -12.08
C ILE A 10 -2.69 -6.28 -10.54
N LEU A 11 -2.48 -5.15 -9.87
CA LEU A 11 -2.53 -5.08 -8.40
C LEU A 11 -3.90 -5.53 -7.85
N LYS A 12 -4.99 -5.10 -8.50
CA LYS A 12 -6.34 -5.50 -8.13
C LYS A 12 -6.56 -7.00 -8.35
N ALA A 13 -6.16 -7.54 -9.50
CA ALA A 13 -6.29 -8.95 -9.83
C ALA A 13 -5.53 -9.84 -8.84
N THR A 14 -4.29 -9.48 -8.47
CA THR A 14 -3.52 -10.22 -7.46
C THR A 14 -4.21 -10.24 -6.10
N LYS A 15 -4.78 -9.10 -5.66
CA LYS A 15 -5.53 -9.02 -4.40
C LYS A 15 -6.77 -9.91 -4.43
N ILE A 16 -7.53 -9.87 -5.52
CA ILE A 16 -8.74 -10.70 -5.71
C ILE A 16 -8.37 -12.19 -5.69
N TYR A 17 -7.30 -12.56 -6.40
CA TYR A 17 -6.80 -13.93 -6.44
C TYR A 17 -6.43 -14.42 -5.02
N ASN A 18 -5.61 -13.67 -4.29
CA ASN A 18 -5.18 -14.02 -2.93
C ASN A 18 -6.33 -14.06 -1.92
N PHE A 19 -7.38 -13.27 -2.13
CA PHE A 19 -8.59 -13.31 -1.30
C PHE A 19 -9.41 -14.58 -1.55
N ARG A 20 -9.55 -14.99 -2.82
CA ARG A 20 -10.29 -16.19 -3.24
C ARG A 20 -9.55 -17.48 -2.85
N TYR A 21 -8.22 -17.51 -2.96
CA TYR A 21 -7.38 -18.67 -2.71
C TYR A 21 -6.50 -18.47 -1.48
N LYS A 22 -7.08 -18.62 -0.28
CA LYS A 22 -6.38 -18.31 0.98
C LYS A 22 -5.23 -19.27 1.30
N ASP A 23 -5.40 -20.55 1.00
CA ASP A 23 -4.42 -21.61 1.26
C ASP A 23 -3.36 -21.69 0.15
N THR A 24 -3.73 -21.28 -1.06
CA THR A 24 -2.87 -21.30 -2.26
C THR A 24 -2.82 -19.92 -2.90
N LYS A 25 -2.33 -18.94 -2.13
CA LYS A 25 -2.08 -17.57 -2.64
C LYS A 25 -1.09 -17.62 -3.81
N LEU A 26 -1.04 -16.53 -4.57
CA LEU A 26 -0.14 -16.37 -5.71
C LEU A 26 1.29 -16.82 -5.34
N ASN A 27 1.76 -17.82 -6.04
CA ASN A 27 3.05 -18.47 -5.83
C ASN A 27 3.67 -18.84 -7.17
N ALA A 28 4.92 -19.31 -7.16
CA ALA A 28 5.66 -19.53 -8.38
C ALA A 28 5.12 -20.69 -9.24
N ALA A 29 4.42 -21.68 -8.68
CA ALA A 29 3.76 -22.70 -9.49
C ALA A 29 2.61 -22.13 -10.34
N ASN A 30 1.97 -21.04 -9.91
CA ASN A 30 0.98 -20.34 -10.75
C ASN A 30 1.62 -19.71 -12.00
N LEU A 31 2.94 -19.56 -12.03
CA LEU A 31 3.71 -19.03 -13.16
C LEU A 31 4.50 -20.13 -13.90
N GLY A 32 4.25 -21.41 -13.57
CA GLY A 32 4.94 -22.55 -14.20
C GLY A 32 6.32 -22.88 -13.61
N PHE A 33 6.69 -22.33 -12.45
CA PHE A 33 7.92 -22.71 -11.76
C PHE A 33 7.71 -23.96 -10.89
N ASN A 34 8.73 -24.80 -10.81
CA ASN A 34 8.67 -26.06 -10.05
C ASN A 34 8.64 -25.88 -8.51
N LYS A 35 8.90 -24.67 -7.99
CA LYS A 35 8.91 -24.39 -6.55
C LYS A 35 7.68 -23.58 -6.15
N ASN A 36 7.00 -23.99 -5.07
CA ASN A 36 5.85 -23.27 -4.51
C ASN A 36 6.27 -22.09 -3.60
N SER A 37 7.16 -21.21 -4.08
CA SER A 37 7.54 -20.02 -3.31
C SER A 37 6.49 -18.91 -3.46
N PRO A 38 6.11 -18.20 -2.38
CA PRO A 38 5.13 -17.13 -2.44
C PRO A 38 5.63 -15.97 -3.32
N ILE A 39 4.71 -15.36 -4.07
CA ILE A 39 4.99 -14.20 -4.92
C ILE A 39 4.23 -12.98 -4.38
N PHE A 40 4.98 -11.92 -4.14
CA PHE A 40 4.43 -10.64 -3.67
C PHE A 40 4.41 -9.63 -4.80
N VAL A 41 3.25 -9.03 -5.02
CA VAL A 41 3.07 -7.95 -6.00
C VAL A 41 2.76 -6.69 -5.23
N ALA A 42 3.61 -5.68 -5.39
CA ALA A 42 3.47 -4.37 -4.77
C ALA A 42 3.74 -3.27 -5.80
N GLU A 43 3.17 -2.10 -5.56
CA GLU A 43 3.52 -0.90 -6.30
C GLU A 43 4.92 -0.44 -5.89
N HIS A 44 5.75 -0.10 -6.86
CA HIS A 44 7.07 0.49 -6.60
C HIS A 44 6.93 2.00 -6.46
N LEU A 45 7.24 2.53 -5.27
CA LEU A 45 7.19 3.97 -5.00
C LEU A 45 8.50 4.66 -5.40
N THR A 46 8.42 5.96 -5.66
CA THR A 46 9.62 6.81 -5.78
C THR A 46 10.39 6.86 -4.45
N PRO A 47 11.70 7.17 -4.44
CA PRO A 47 12.47 7.29 -3.20
C PRO A 47 11.83 8.24 -2.18
N ASN A 48 11.30 9.38 -2.67
CA ASN A 48 10.60 10.36 -1.84
C ASN A 48 9.30 9.78 -1.25
N ALA A 49 8.45 9.15 -2.07
CA ALA A 49 7.20 8.55 -1.59
C ALA A 49 7.47 7.38 -0.61
N ASN A 50 8.52 6.59 -0.83
CA ASN A 50 8.98 5.57 0.12
C ASN A 50 9.37 6.18 1.47
N ARG A 51 10.15 7.27 1.46
CA ARG A 51 10.53 8.00 2.68
C ARG A 51 9.31 8.54 3.41
N LEU A 52 8.38 9.18 2.71
CA LEU A 52 7.13 9.68 3.29
C LEU A 52 6.29 8.57 3.88
N TYR A 53 6.15 7.44 3.17
CA TYR A 53 5.39 6.29 3.65
C TYR A 53 6.00 5.71 4.94
N PHE A 54 7.33 5.58 4.98
CA PHE A 54 8.03 5.10 6.17
C PHE A 54 7.73 5.97 7.41
N VAL A 55 7.80 7.30 7.28
CA VAL A 55 7.50 8.22 8.40
C VAL A 55 6.02 8.24 8.74
N ALA A 56 5.14 8.27 7.74
CA ALA A 56 3.71 8.38 7.94
C ALA A 56 3.15 7.18 8.72
N ARG A 57 3.76 5.99 8.57
CA ARG A 57 3.39 4.80 9.35
C ARG A 57 3.59 4.99 10.85
N ASP A 58 4.41 5.93 11.29
CA ASP A 58 4.59 6.21 12.71
C ASP A 58 3.34 6.82 13.36
N LEU A 59 2.50 7.51 12.57
CA LEU A 59 1.18 7.97 13.01
C LEU A 59 0.25 6.80 13.39
N VAL A 60 0.36 5.68 12.66
CA VAL A 60 -0.41 4.47 12.94
C VAL A 60 0.17 3.71 14.13
N LYS A 61 1.51 3.59 14.21
CA LYS A 61 2.19 2.98 15.36
C LYS A 61 1.88 3.71 16.66
N SER A 62 1.78 5.04 16.60
CA SER A 62 1.41 5.90 17.74
C SER A 62 -0.08 5.92 18.03
N LYS A 63 -0.90 5.11 17.32
CA LYS A 63 -2.36 5.04 17.44
C LYS A 63 -3.11 6.36 17.21
N LEU A 64 -2.46 7.35 16.61
CA LEU A 64 -3.08 8.61 16.21
C LEU A 64 -3.96 8.44 14.97
N PHE A 65 -3.59 7.50 14.10
CA PHE A 65 -4.29 7.18 12.87
C PHE A 65 -4.55 5.68 12.75
N LYS A 66 -5.74 5.29 12.29
CA LYS A 66 -6.10 3.88 12.09
C LYS A 66 -5.48 3.31 10.80
N TYR A 67 -5.32 4.13 9.77
CA TYR A 67 -4.88 3.65 8.45
C TYR A 67 -3.74 4.50 7.86
N CYS A 68 -2.81 3.82 7.19
CA CYS A 68 -1.80 4.41 6.32
C CYS A 68 -1.57 3.46 5.13
N TRP A 69 -1.64 3.99 3.91
CA TRP A 69 -1.48 3.19 2.69
C TRP A 69 -0.93 4.04 1.54
N THR A 70 -0.58 3.37 0.45
CA THR A 70 -0.16 4.02 -0.79
C THR A 70 -1.12 3.72 -1.94
N SER A 71 -1.24 4.67 -2.86
CA SER A 71 -2.01 4.51 -4.09
C SER A 71 -1.55 5.53 -5.12
N LEU A 72 -1.25 5.10 -6.34
CA LEU A 72 -0.84 5.99 -7.44
C LEU A 72 0.37 6.86 -7.03
N ASP A 73 1.39 6.19 -6.48
CA ASP A 73 2.64 6.79 -5.98
C ASP A 73 2.47 7.84 -4.88
N ARG A 74 1.29 7.92 -4.27
CA ARG A 74 0.94 8.86 -3.19
C ARG A 74 0.70 8.13 -1.88
N VAL A 75 1.00 8.82 -0.78
CA VAL A 75 0.85 8.32 0.59
C VAL A 75 -0.38 8.94 1.23
N PHE A 76 -1.22 8.11 1.83
CA PHE A 76 -2.44 8.55 2.50
C PHE A 76 -2.49 8.06 3.94
N VAL A 77 -3.13 8.84 4.80
CA VAL A 77 -3.47 8.46 6.17
C VAL A 77 -4.94 8.75 6.45
N LYS A 78 -5.57 7.99 7.35
CA LYS A 78 -6.96 8.20 7.75
C LYS A 78 -7.12 7.91 9.24
N LYS A 79 -7.72 8.86 9.98
CA LYS A 79 -7.76 8.82 11.45
C LYS A 79 -8.62 7.67 11.97
N ASN A 80 -9.84 7.55 11.48
CA ASN A 80 -10.79 6.48 11.80
C ASN A 80 -11.69 6.17 10.58
N ASP A 81 -12.75 5.41 10.76
CA ASP A 81 -13.63 5.00 9.64
C ASP A 81 -14.45 6.17 9.06
N ASP A 82 -14.74 7.18 9.87
CA ASP A 82 -15.59 8.32 9.52
C ASP A 82 -14.80 9.54 9.03
N SER A 83 -13.50 9.59 9.34
CA SER A 83 -12.63 10.71 8.95
C SER A 83 -12.27 10.65 7.47
N PRO A 84 -12.09 11.79 6.78
CA PRO A 84 -11.58 11.78 5.41
C PRO A 84 -10.12 11.28 5.35
N ALA A 85 -9.74 10.74 4.20
CA ALA A 85 -8.36 10.40 3.92
C ALA A 85 -7.54 11.68 3.67
N ILE A 86 -6.36 11.78 4.27
CA ILE A 86 -5.43 12.90 4.11
C ILE A 86 -4.26 12.44 3.24
N LEU A 87 -3.99 13.18 2.17
CA LEU A 87 -2.79 13.01 1.35
C LEU A 87 -1.58 13.62 2.06
N ILE A 88 -0.55 12.81 2.26
CA ILE A 88 0.74 13.24 2.80
C ILE A 88 1.63 13.74 1.65
N LYS A 89 2.03 15.01 1.73
CA LYS A 89 2.87 15.68 0.73
C LYS A 89 4.29 16.00 1.24
N SER A 90 4.49 16.01 2.56
CA SER A 90 5.79 16.34 3.18
C SER A 90 5.94 15.74 4.57
N GLU A 91 7.18 15.64 5.07
CA GLU A 91 7.45 15.21 6.44
C GLU A 91 6.94 16.21 7.48
N ASN A 92 6.98 17.52 7.18
CA ASN A 92 6.45 18.57 8.06
C ASN A 92 4.95 18.40 8.32
N GLN A 93 4.18 17.98 7.31
CA GLN A 93 2.76 17.67 7.47
C GLN A 93 2.56 16.52 8.47
N ILE A 94 3.43 15.50 8.44
CA ILE A 94 3.37 14.37 9.36
C ILE A 94 3.67 14.82 10.79
N LEU A 95 4.66 15.70 10.96
CA LEU A 95 5.00 16.28 12.27
C LEU A 95 3.82 17.09 12.84
N ALA A 96 3.19 17.94 12.03
CA ALA A 96 2.03 18.71 12.45
C ALA A 96 0.86 17.80 12.89
N LEU A 97 0.66 16.66 12.21
CA LEU A 97 -0.38 15.68 12.56
C LEU A 97 -0.09 14.87 13.83
N LYS A 98 1.14 14.89 14.34
CA LYS A 98 1.49 14.23 15.62
C LYS A 98 1.15 15.07 16.85
N THR A 99 1.12 16.39 16.69
CA THR A 99 0.97 17.34 17.80
C THR A 99 -0.50 17.65 18.13
N VAL A 100 -1.43 17.20 17.29
CA VAL A 100 -2.89 17.34 17.48
C VAL A 100 -3.44 16.13 18.23
#